data_AF-A0A7Y2WWR0-F1
#
_entry.id   AF-A0A7Y2WWR0-F1
#
_cell.length_a   1.000
_cell.length_b   1.000
_cell.length_c   1.000
_cell.angle_alpha   90.00
_cell.angle_beta   90.00
_cell.angle_gamma   90.00
#
_symmetry.space_group_name_H-M   'P 1'
#
loop_
_entity.id
_entity.type
_entity.pdbx_description
1 polymer ?
#
loop_
_entity_poly.entity_id
_entity_poly.type
_entity_poly.pdbx_seq_one_letter_code
_entity_poly.pdbx_strand_id
1 'polypeptide(L)'
;MGVGGWGLGVGGWLRRDKQSITGRIAKGQKPNPQPLSPIPYVLFALAGLWGFLIAGERGPALRELRWLIVEPLVFCGLLLYYARRRGPGYWRLIVGFWLAGGALGGLVGVLQLLGLNMAPLIGIKVGFSEDVIGVEGVRRATGLYGHPNNLGLAMGRAWPVAAAMAHVAFWQGPGGAARLRRSWPTLLVTLLCLGGLLVSFSRGAYLGAAAAGVVLMLGVGSRESGVRSRESGVRSRESGVGSRESGVGRRIRGGRLALLIIAGVVILGGMAMLAMNVERFNLLGASSGIRVQTWASALAMLRDHPLGVGLDQFGRLYPQYIDPALAGTNEINTAHPHNLLLDIALRMGPLGLIAFGWLLVIFYRRMIARAGQPSPMRAVYVGALAAMTGALVHGLVDSFYFWPDLAFAFWLFLGLALWRVAE
;
A
#
# COMPACT_ATOMS: atom_id res chain seq x y z
N MET A 1 5.22 5.54 -57.52
CA MET A 1 5.50 6.43 -56.37
C MET A 1 4.17 6.76 -55.71
N GLY A 2 3.85 6.10 -54.60
CA GLY A 2 2.58 6.30 -53.88
C GLY A 2 2.89 6.46 -52.41
N VAL A 3 2.63 7.65 -51.88
CA VAL A 3 2.86 8.04 -50.48
C VAL A 3 1.77 7.40 -49.63
N GLY A 4 2.14 6.40 -48.82
CA GLY A 4 1.26 5.78 -47.84
C GLY A 4 1.27 6.57 -46.53
N GLY A 5 0.19 7.32 -46.28
CA GLY A 5 -0.01 8.11 -45.06
C GLY A 5 -0.10 7.25 -43.80
N TRP A 6 0.72 7.57 -42.81
CA TRP A 6 0.67 7.01 -41.46
C TRP A 6 -0.38 7.75 -40.63
N GLY A 7 -1.62 7.26 -40.64
CA GLY A 7 -2.67 7.71 -39.72
C GLY A 7 -2.57 7.01 -38.37
N LEU A 8 -1.87 7.60 -37.40
CA LEU A 8 -1.87 7.15 -35.99
C LEU A 8 -3.17 7.60 -35.29
N GLY A 9 -4.25 6.85 -35.49
CA GLY A 9 -5.53 7.07 -34.81
C GLY A 9 -5.65 6.27 -33.50
N VAL A 10 -5.56 6.95 -32.36
CA VAL A 10 -5.81 6.41 -31.00
C VAL A 10 -7.19 5.73 -30.87
N GLY A 11 -8.15 6.10 -31.71
CA GLY A 11 -9.50 5.51 -31.76
C GLY A 11 -9.60 4.08 -32.33
N GLY A 12 -8.62 3.63 -33.13
CA GLY A 12 -8.62 2.29 -33.72
C GLY A 12 -8.39 1.17 -32.69
N TRP A 13 -7.67 1.48 -31.61
CA TRP A 13 -7.32 0.52 -30.55
C TRP A 13 -8.52 0.14 -29.68
N LEU A 14 -9.35 1.13 -29.31
CA LEU A 14 -10.55 0.92 -28.48
C LEU A 14 -11.67 0.13 -29.18
N ARG A 15 -11.82 0.25 -30.51
CA ARG A 15 -12.90 -0.45 -31.25
C ARG A 15 -12.56 -1.90 -31.60
N ARG A 16 -11.29 -2.21 -31.95
CA ARG A 16 -10.87 -3.60 -32.23
C ARG A 16 -10.89 -4.48 -30.97
N ASP A 17 -10.61 -3.91 -29.79
CA ASP A 17 -10.60 -4.66 -28.53
C ASP A 17 -12.01 -5.08 -28.09
N LYS A 18 -13.04 -4.24 -28.24
CA LYS A 18 -14.41 -4.60 -27.82
C LYS A 18 -14.96 -5.79 -28.63
N GLN A 19 -14.88 -5.76 -29.95
CA GLN A 19 -15.44 -6.80 -30.82
C GLN A 19 -14.70 -8.15 -30.69
N SER A 20 -13.38 -8.14 -30.46
CA SER A 20 -12.62 -9.38 -30.29
C SER A 20 -12.81 -10.02 -28.90
N ILE A 21 -13.04 -9.21 -27.86
CA ILE A 21 -13.29 -9.68 -26.50
C ILE A 21 -14.70 -10.28 -26.38
N THR A 22 -15.72 -9.61 -26.93
CA THR A 22 -17.11 -10.14 -26.91
C THR A 22 -17.24 -11.44 -27.69
N GLY A 23 -16.56 -11.57 -28.84
CA GLY A 23 -16.56 -12.81 -29.62
C GLY A 23 -15.81 -13.99 -28.95
N ARG A 24 -14.80 -13.71 -28.11
CA ARG A 24 -14.02 -14.74 -27.40
C ARG A 24 -14.67 -15.20 -26.09
N ILE A 25 -15.35 -14.30 -25.39
CA ILE A 25 -16.19 -14.63 -24.22
C ILE A 25 -17.36 -15.53 -24.64
N ALA A 26 -17.98 -15.26 -25.80
CA ALA A 26 -19.03 -16.11 -26.36
C ALA A 26 -18.55 -17.53 -26.73
N LYS A 27 -17.24 -17.73 -26.95
CA LYS A 27 -16.62 -19.02 -27.30
C LYS A 27 -15.95 -19.74 -26.11
N GLY A 28 -16.12 -19.26 -24.87
CA GLY A 28 -15.54 -19.88 -23.69
C GLY A 28 -14.00 -19.84 -23.62
N GLN A 29 -13.33 -19.09 -24.52
CA GLN A 29 -11.88 -18.94 -24.50
C GLN A 29 -11.48 -17.93 -23.43
N LYS A 30 -10.60 -18.34 -22.50
CA LYS A 30 -10.00 -17.41 -21.54
C LYS A 30 -9.24 -16.32 -22.32
N PRO A 31 -9.47 -15.04 -22.03
CA PRO A 31 -8.72 -13.98 -22.69
C PRO A 31 -7.23 -14.17 -22.42
N ASN A 32 -6.47 -14.36 -23.49
CA ASN A 32 -5.01 -14.48 -23.44
C ASN A 32 -4.45 -13.25 -22.69
N PRO A 33 -3.63 -13.40 -21.63
CA PRO A 33 -3.15 -12.26 -20.87
C PRO A 33 -2.33 -11.32 -21.77
N GLN A 34 -2.94 -10.19 -22.16
CA GLN A 34 -2.33 -9.17 -23.02
C GLN A 34 -0.91 -8.85 -22.54
N PRO A 35 0.09 -8.83 -23.45
CA PRO A 35 1.49 -8.52 -23.12
C PRO A 35 1.61 -7.30 -22.21
N LEU A 36 2.54 -7.36 -21.24
CA LEU A 36 2.90 -6.19 -20.45
C LEU A 36 3.43 -5.12 -21.41
N SER A 37 2.66 -4.06 -21.62
CA SER A 37 3.22 -2.86 -22.24
C SER A 37 4.32 -2.33 -21.31
N PRO A 38 5.57 -2.15 -21.78
CA PRO A 38 6.64 -1.58 -20.97
C PRO A 38 6.45 -0.07 -20.73
N ILE A 39 5.53 0.56 -21.48
CA ILE A 39 5.31 2.01 -21.54
C ILE A 39 5.21 2.69 -20.17
N PRO A 40 4.36 2.26 -19.21
CA PRO A 40 4.21 3.00 -17.94
C PRO A 40 5.47 2.96 -17.07
N TYR A 41 6.32 1.93 -17.17
CA TYR A 41 7.57 1.86 -16.41
C TYR A 41 8.65 2.73 -17.04
N VAL A 42 8.72 2.70 -18.37
CA VAL A 42 9.59 3.60 -19.13
C VAL A 42 9.18 5.04 -18.86
N LEU A 43 7.87 5.35 -18.88
CA LEU A 43 7.37 6.69 -18.58
C LEU A 43 7.69 7.12 -17.15
N PHE A 44 7.58 6.21 -16.17
CA PHE A 44 7.99 6.50 -14.80
C PHE A 44 9.49 6.78 -14.68
N ALA A 45 10.33 5.98 -15.34
CA ALA A 45 11.78 6.20 -15.38
C ALA A 45 12.14 7.53 -16.06
N LEU A 46 11.47 7.84 -17.19
CA LEU A 46 11.62 9.11 -17.90
C LEU A 46 11.13 10.30 -17.06
N ALA A 47 10.06 10.15 -16.28
CA ALA A 47 9.58 11.18 -15.36
C ALA A 47 10.57 11.43 -14.22
N GLY A 48 11.20 10.37 -13.68
CA GLY A 48 12.30 10.49 -12.74
C GLY A 48 13.52 11.19 -13.35
N LEU A 49 13.92 10.79 -14.56
CA LEU A 49 15.00 11.46 -15.29
C LEU A 49 14.67 12.92 -15.57
N TRP A 50 13.43 13.24 -15.95
CA TRP A 50 12.95 14.61 -16.10
C TRP A 50 13.08 15.40 -14.81
N GLY A 51 12.62 14.83 -13.69
CA GLY A 51 12.77 15.43 -12.36
C GLY A 51 14.24 15.71 -11.99
N PHE A 52 15.16 14.83 -12.38
CA PHE A 52 16.59 15.09 -12.24
C PHE A 52 17.07 16.22 -13.16
N LEU A 53 16.62 16.26 -14.42
CA LEU A 53 17.04 17.22 -15.43
C LEU A 53 16.59 18.66 -15.11
N ILE A 54 15.44 18.84 -14.47
CA ILE A 54 14.93 20.17 -14.11
C ILE A 54 15.38 20.64 -12.71
N ALA A 55 15.98 19.75 -11.91
CA ALA A 55 16.41 20.09 -10.57
C ALA A 55 17.51 21.17 -10.57
N GLY A 56 17.35 22.19 -9.73
CA GLY A 56 18.35 23.24 -9.52
C GLY A 56 19.66 22.66 -8.98
N GLU A 57 19.58 21.85 -7.92
CA GLU A 57 20.76 21.18 -7.34
C GLU A 57 20.92 19.73 -7.82
N ARG A 58 22.02 19.47 -8.55
CA ARG A 58 22.25 18.18 -9.22
C ARG A 58 22.64 17.04 -8.29
N GLY A 59 23.44 17.32 -7.24
CA GLY A 59 23.93 16.28 -6.32
C GLY A 59 22.79 15.57 -5.57
N PRO A 60 21.96 16.32 -4.82
CA PRO A 60 20.79 15.77 -4.12
C PRO A 60 19.79 15.09 -5.07
N ALA A 61 19.53 15.71 -6.23
CA ALA A 61 18.65 15.14 -7.26
C ALA A 61 19.17 13.81 -7.83
N LEU A 62 20.47 13.66 -8.05
CA LEU A 62 21.08 12.41 -8.53
C LEU A 62 20.94 11.29 -7.49
N ARG A 63 21.17 11.62 -6.21
CA ARG A 63 20.97 10.68 -5.10
C ARG A 63 19.53 10.21 -5.06
N GLU A 64 18.58 11.13 -5.20
CA GLU A 64 17.16 10.81 -5.20
C GLU A 64 16.75 9.99 -6.43
N LEU A 65 17.23 10.33 -7.63
CA LEU A 65 17.03 9.54 -8.84
C LEU A 65 17.49 8.10 -8.65
N ARG A 66 18.68 7.91 -8.08
CA ARG A 66 19.25 6.59 -7.80
C ARG A 66 18.36 5.82 -6.82
N TRP A 67 18.07 6.39 -5.66
CA TRP A 67 17.40 5.71 -4.54
C TRP A 67 15.91 5.48 -4.76
N LEU A 68 15.22 6.40 -5.44
CA LEU A 68 13.76 6.39 -5.51
C LEU A 68 13.24 5.97 -6.89
N ILE A 69 14.08 5.98 -7.93
CA ILE A 69 13.67 5.59 -9.29
C ILE A 69 14.47 4.37 -9.75
N VAL A 70 15.80 4.47 -9.84
CA VAL A 70 16.64 3.44 -10.46
C VAL A 70 16.67 2.16 -9.62
N GLU A 71 17.05 2.24 -8.34
CA GLU A 71 17.17 1.08 -7.46
C GLU A 71 15.84 0.33 -7.30
N PRO A 72 14.68 0.98 -7.08
CA PRO A 72 13.40 0.28 -6.98
C PRO A 72 12.95 -0.37 -8.30
N LEU A 73 13.27 0.24 -9.46
CA LEU A 73 13.02 -0.38 -10.77
C LEU A 73 13.90 -1.62 -11.00
N VAL A 74 15.18 -1.54 -10.64
CA VAL A 74 16.10 -2.70 -10.67
C VAL A 74 15.59 -3.80 -9.76
N PHE A 75 15.19 -3.46 -8.53
CA PHE A 75 14.57 -4.39 -7.59
C PHE A 75 13.33 -5.07 -8.17
N CYS A 76 12.40 -4.31 -8.77
CA CYS A 76 11.23 -4.88 -9.44
C CYS A 76 11.64 -5.82 -10.60
N GLY A 77 12.65 -5.45 -11.37
CA GLY A 77 13.21 -6.28 -12.45
C GLY A 77 13.72 -7.63 -11.93
N LEU A 78 14.49 -7.61 -10.84
CA LEU A 78 15.01 -8.80 -10.16
C LEU A 78 13.88 -9.67 -9.58
N LEU A 79 12.90 -9.07 -8.91
CA LEU A 79 11.72 -9.79 -8.42
C LEU A 79 11.02 -10.55 -9.55
N LEU A 80 10.79 -9.89 -10.68
CA LEU A 80 10.14 -10.51 -11.84
C LEU A 80 11.02 -11.58 -12.48
N TYR A 81 12.34 -11.38 -12.55
CA TYR A 81 13.30 -12.35 -13.07
C TYR A 81 13.31 -13.65 -12.26
N TYR A 82 13.38 -13.57 -10.93
CA TYR A 82 13.41 -14.75 -10.07
C TYR A 82 12.05 -15.41 -9.93
N ALA A 83 10.98 -14.61 -9.86
CA ALA A 83 9.64 -15.16 -9.88
C ALA A 83 9.42 -16.03 -11.13
N ARG A 84 9.92 -15.61 -12.32
CA ARG A 84 9.80 -16.37 -13.61
C ARG A 84 10.27 -17.80 -13.51
N ARG A 85 11.30 -18.02 -12.71
CA ARG A 85 11.96 -19.32 -12.56
C ARG A 85 11.44 -20.13 -11.38
N ARG A 86 11.03 -19.47 -10.31
CA ARG A 86 10.70 -20.11 -9.02
C ARG A 86 9.20 -20.15 -8.70
N GLY A 87 8.38 -19.51 -9.53
CA GLY A 87 6.93 -19.55 -9.41
C GLY A 87 6.38 -18.82 -8.16
N PRO A 88 5.14 -19.14 -7.74
CA PRO A 88 4.48 -18.45 -6.63
C PRO A 88 5.09 -18.71 -5.25
N GLY A 89 5.93 -19.74 -5.09
CA GLY A 89 6.68 -19.98 -3.85
C GLY A 89 7.66 -18.85 -3.53
N TYR A 90 8.30 -18.28 -4.57
CA TYR A 90 9.21 -17.15 -4.43
C TYR A 90 8.51 -15.90 -3.89
N TRP A 91 7.31 -15.58 -4.38
CA TRP A 91 6.54 -14.45 -3.87
C TRP A 91 6.18 -14.61 -2.39
N ARG A 92 5.79 -15.81 -1.96
CA ARG A 92 5.55 -16.10 -0.53
C ARG A 92 6.79 -15.87 0.32
N LEU A 93 7.95 -16.29 -0.17
CA LEU A 93 9.22 -16.11 0.52
C LEU A 93 9.57 -14.62 0.67
N ILE A 94 9.56 -13.86 -0.42
CA ILE A 94 9.89 -12.43 -0.40
C ILE A 94 8.90 -11.62 0.45
N VAL A 95 7.60 -11.86 0.28
CA VAL A 95 6.57 -11.22 1.12
C VAL A 95 6.76 -11.62 2.58
N GLY A 96 7.12 -12.87 2.87
CA GLY A 96 7.42 -13.34 4.22
C GLY A 96 8.59 -12.58 4.87
N PHE A 97 9.71 -12.41 4.17
CA PHE A 97 10.85 -11.64 4.67
C PHE A 97 10.49 -10.17 4.90
N TRP A 98 9.79 -9.55 3.96
CA TRP A 98 9.34 -8.17 4.08
C TRP A 98 8.39 -7.99 5.29
N LEU A 99 7.46 -8.94 5.48
CA LEU A 99 6.57 -8.98 6.64
C LEU A 99 7.33 -9.18 7.97
N ALA A 100 8.38 -9.98 7.98
CA ALA A 100 9.23 -10.16 9.16
C ALA A 100 9.93 -8.83 9.54
N GLY A 101 10.42 -8.08 8.55
CA GLY A 101 10.93 -6.72 8.77
C GLY A 101 9.88 -5.77 9.35
N GLY A 102 8.64 -5.84 8.85
CA GLY A 102 7.51 -5.10 9.40
C GLY A 102 7.19 -5.48 10.85
N ALA A 103 7.20 -6.77 11.17
CA ALA A 103 7.00 -7.24 12.55
C ALA A 103 8.10 -6.76 13.50
N LEU A 104 9.36 -6.78 13.05
CA LEU A 104 10.49 -6.25 13.81
C LEU A 104 10.32 -4.75 14.07
N GLY A 105 10.03 -3.95 13.03
CA GLY A 105 9.80 -2.52 13.18
C GLY A 105 8.65 -2.18 14.14
N GLY A 106 7.56 -2.96 14.07
CA GLY A 106 6.42 -2.82 14.98
C GLY A 106 6.76 -3.19 16.43
N LEU A 107 7.49 -4.29 16.63
CA LEU A 107 7.97 -4.69 17.95
C LEU A 107 8.88 -3.62 18.57
N VAL A 108 9.87 -3.11 17.83
CA VAL A 108 10.78 -2.07 18.31
C VAL A 108 10.00 -0.82 18.72
N GLY A 109 9.01 -0.40 17.92
CA GLY A 109 8.15 0.73 18.27
C GLY A 109 7.37 0.51 19.57
N VAL A 110 6.78 -0.67 19.77
CA VAL A 110 6.05 -0.99 21.02
C VAL A 110 6.99 -1.01 22.23
N LEU A 111 8.16 -1.64 22.09
CA LEU A 111 9.17 -1.71 23.16
C LEU A 111 9.71 -0.32 23.55
N GLN A 112 9.86 0.59 22.59
CA GLN A 112 10.30 1.97 22.87
C GLN A 112 9.37 2.70 23.85
N LEU A 113 8.04 2.52 23.75
CA LEU A 113 7.11 3.12 24.73
C LEU A 113 7.21 2.51 26.13
N LEU A 114 7.74 1.28 26.22
CA LEU A 114 8.02 0.58 27.48
C LEU A 114 9.42 0.93 28.04
N GLY A 115 10.15 1.85 27.40
CA GLY A 115 11.50 2.25 27.81
C GLY A 115 12.60 1.34 27.30
N LEU A 116 12.28 0.37 26.44
CA LEU A 116 13.25 -0.58 25.87
C LEU A 116 13.58 -0.18 24.42
N ASN A 117 14.73 0.46 24.22
CA ASN A 117 15.17 0.86 22.89
C ASN A 117 16.09 -0.17 22.24
N MET A 118 15.56 -0.92 21.27
CA MET A 118 16.29 -1.94 20.53
C MET A 118 16.87 -1.42 19.20
N ALA A 119 16.55 -0.18 18.79
CA ALA A 119 17.03 0.38 17.53
C ALA A 119 18.57 0.38 17.40
N PRO A 120 19.35 0.71 18.46
CA PRO A 120 20.82 0.69 18.38
C PRO A 120 21.42 -0.70 18.09
N LEU A 121 20.72 -1.79 18.44
CA LEU A 121 21.18 -3.16 18.18
C LEU A 121 21.04 -3.56 16.71
N ILE A 122 20.16 -2.88 15.97
CA ILE A 122 19.83 -3.20 14.58
C ILE A 122 20.65 -2.32 13.63
N GLY A 123 20.89 -1.06 14.00
CA GLY A 123 21.74 -0.17 13.21
C GLY A 123 21.65 1.28 13.66
N ILE A 124 22.24 2.16 12.84
CA ILE A 124 22.23 3.61 13.08
C ILE A 124 20.97 4.19 12.45
N LYS A 125 20.11 4.75 13.29
CA LYS A 125 18.91 5.45 12.85
C LYS A 125 19.30 6.82 12.30
N VAL A 126 19.01 7.04 11.02
CA VAL A 126 19.15 8.36 10.39
C VAL A 126 17.84 9.12 10.58
N GLY A 127 17.87 10.12 11.45
CA GLY A 127 16.71 10.98 11.73
C GLY A 127 17.08 12.10 12.69
N PHE A 128 16.29 13.18 12.66
CA PHE A 128 16.52 14.37 13.48
C PHE A 128 15.72 14.35 14.79
N SER A 129 15.10 13.21 15.13
CA SER A 129 14.24 13.10 16.32
C SER A 129 14.76 12.06 17.30
N GLU A 130 14.41 12.27 18.57
CA GLU A 130 14.48 11.25 19.61
C GLU A 130 13.67 10.01 19.23
N ASP A 131 13.93 8.90 19.92
CA ASP A 131 13.25 7.62 19.65
C ASP A 131 11.81 7.60 20.13
N VAL A 132 11.50 8.39 21.16
CA VAL A 132 10.15 8.64 21.66
C VAL A 132 9.95 10.15 21.77
N ILE A 133 8.93 10.66 21.09
CA ILE A 133 8.66 12.10 21.02
C ILE A 133 7.37 12.42 21.79
N GLY A 134 7.44 13.34 22.75
CA GLY A 134 6.26 13.88 23.43
C GLY A 134 5.65 15.03 22.65
N VAL A 135 4.41 14.89 22.17
CA VAL A 135 3.68 15.95 21.44
C VAL A 135 2.19 15.86 21.76
N GLU A 136 1.53 17.01 22.01
CA GLU A 136 0.07 17.08 22.22
C GLU A 136 -0.42 16.07 23.29
N GLY A 137 0.33 15.94 24.40
CA GLY A 137 -0.03 15.07 25.53
C GLY A 137 0.24 13.57 25.34
N VAL A 138 0.83 13.14 24.22
CA VAL A 138 1.13 11.72 23.96
C VAL A 138 2.61 11.46 23.67
N ARG A 139 3.07 10.27 24.07
CA ARG A 139 4.40 9.75 23.72
C ARG A 139 4.30 8.92 22.44
N ARG A 140 5.10 9.28 21.44
CA ARG A 140 5.05 8.71 20.09
C ARG A 140 6.34 7.97 19.79
N ALA A 141 6.25 6.68 19.53
CA ALA A 141 7.42 5.89 19.17
C ALA A 141 7.75 6.03 17.69
N THR A 142 9.04 5.99 17.40
CA THR A 142 9.58 6.09 16.04
C THR A 142 9.98 4.73 15.46
N GLY A 143 10.13 3.71 16.31
CA GLY A 143 10.60 2.39 15.95
C GLY A 143 12.00 2.46 15.35
N LEU A 144 12.15 1.86 14.17
CA LEU A 144 13.39 1.89 13.38
C LEU A 144 13.49 3.10 12.43
N TYR A 145 12.56 4.04 12.52
CA TYR A 145 12.43 5.14 11.56
C TYR A 145 12.80 6.47 12.19
N GLY A 146 13.16 7.44 11.35
CA GLY A 146 13.51 8.82 11.76
C GLY A 146 12.35 9.65 12.33
N HIS A 147 11.09 9.19 12.23
CA HIS A 147 9.91 9.95 12.67
C HIS A 147 8.72 9.00 12.91
N PRO A 148 7.80 9.28 13.85
CA PRO A 148 6.68 8.37 14.14
C PRO A 148 5.75 8.17 12.94
N ASN A 149 5.54 9.19 12.10
CA ASN A 149 4.69 9.02 10.90
C ASN A 149 5.28 7.97 9.94
N ASN A 150 6.61 7.83 9.87
CA ASN A 150 7.28 6.86 9.02
C ASN A 150 7.05 5.43 9.53
N LEU A 151 7.07 5.23 10.85
CA LEU A 151 6.63 3.96 11.46
C LEU A 151 5.19 3.64 11.06
N GLY A 152 4.27 4.60 11.18
CA GLY A 152 2.88 4.43 10.76
C GLY A 152 2.73 4.11 9.27
N LEU A 153 3.53 4.74 8.40
CA LEU A 153 3.57 4.48 6.96
C LEU A 153 4.01 3.05 6.66
N ALA A 154 5.09 2.59 7.26
CA ALA A 154 5.61 1.25 7.04
C ALA A 154 4.65 0.17 7.57
N MET A 155 4.19 0.32 8.82
CA MET A 155 3.26 -0.63 9.43
C MET A 155 1.93 -0.69 8.67
N GLY A 156 1.44 0.45 8.19
CA GLY A 156 0.22 0.56 7.39
C GLY A 156 0.23 -0.25 6.09
N ARG A 157 1.42 -0.55 5.56
CA ARG A 157 1.60 -1.40 4.37
C ARG A 157 1.69 -2.89 4.74
N ALA A 158 2.33 -3.22 5.86
CA ALA A 158 2.61 -4.60 6.24
C ALA A 158 1.39 -5.32 6.86
N TRP A 159 0.69 -4.67 7.81
CA TRP A 159 -0.38 -5.32 8.56
C TRP A 159 -1.51 -5.88 7.69
N PRO A 160 -1.98 -5.23 6.59
CA PRO A 160 -3.10 -5.75 5.82
C PRO A 160 -2.76 -7.05 5.08
N VAL A 161 -1.50 -7.17 4.64
CA VAL A 161 -1.00 -8.38 3.97
C VAL A 161 -0.94 -9.53 4.96
N ALA A 162 -0.36 -9.30 6.14
CA ALA A 162 -0.31 -10.29 7.21
C ALA A 162 -1.71 -10.71 7.68
N ALA A 163 -2.63 -9.76 7.83
CA ALA A 163 -4.00 -10.01 8.26
C ALA A 163 -4.77 -10.89 7.25
N ALA A 164 -4.65 -10.60 5.95
CA ALA A 164 -5.26 -11.41 4.91
C ALA A 164 -4.72 -12.85 4.90
N MET A 165 -3.40 -13.01 5.09
CA MET A 165 -2.76 -14.33 5.20
C MET A 165 -3.22 -15.08 6.46
N ALA A 166 -3.28 -14.41 7.61
CA ALA A 166 -3.75 -14.98 8.87
C ALA A 166 -5.22 -15.44 8.75
N HIS A 167 -6.07 -14.62 8.13
CA HIS A 167 -7.47 -14.96 7.90
C HIS A 167 -7.61 -16.23 7.07
N VAL A 168 -6.91 -16.33 5.94
CA VAL A 168 -6.96 -17.52 5.08
C VAL A 168 -6.39 -18.74 5.80
N ALA A 169 -5.26 -18.61 6.50
CA ALA A 169 -4.67 -19.70 7.26
C ALA A 169 -5.60 -20.23 8.37
N PHE A 170 -6.36 -19.36 9.01
CA PHE A 170 -7.29 -19.73 10.08
C PHE A 170 -8.60 -20.31 9.54
N TRP A 171 -9.26 -19.65 8.59
CA TRP A 171 -10.61 -20.07 8.15
C TRP A 171 -10.60 -21.11 7.04
N GLN A 172 -9.57 -21.12 6.21
CA GLN A 172 -9.43 -22.05 5.08
C GLN A 172 -8.36 -23.12 5.32
N GLY A 173 -7.71 -23.09 6.49
CA GLY A 173 -6.76 -24.11 6.93
C GLY A 173 -7.42 -25.35 7.55
N PRO A 174 -6.60 -26.33 7.97
CA PRO A 174 -7.06 -27.52 8.68
C PRO A 174 -7.84 -27.16 9.95
N GLY A 175 -8.77 -28.02 10.39
CA GLY A 175 -9.52 -27.84 11.63
C GLY A 175 -8.67 -28.08 12.90
N GLY A 176 -9.25 -27.80 14.07
CA GLY A 176 -8.65 -28.10 15.37
C GLY A 176 -7.39 -27.28 15.68
N ALA A 177 -6.46 -27.85 16.44
CA ALA A 177 -5.21 -27.20 16.86
C ALA A 177 -4.28 -26.81 15.69
N ALA A 178 -4.35 -27.56 14.58
CA ALA A 178 -3.57 -27.26 13.38
C ALA A 178 -3.97 -25.92 12.75
N ARG A 179 -5.21 -25.46 12.96
CA ARG A 179 -5.67 -24.13 12.55
C ARG A 179 -4.83 -23.03 13.17
N LEU A 180 -4.78 -23.02 14.50
CA LEU A 180 -4.08 -22.00 15.28
C LEU A 180 -2.59 -22.04 14.97
N ARG A 181 -2.00 -23.25 14.91
CA ARG A 181 -0.59 -23.44 14.57
C ARG A 181 -0.22 -22.85 13.20
N ARG A 182 -1.13 -22.90 12.22
CA ARG A 182 -0.86 -22.37 10.88
C ARG A 182 -1.08 -20.86 10.77
N SER A 183 -2.02 -20.30 11.54
CA SER A 183 -2.36 -18.88 11.47
C SER A 183 -1.52 -17.99 12.39
N TRP A 184 -1.00 -18.54 13.51
CA TRP A 184 -0.35 -17.73 14.54
C TRP A 184 0.83 -16.88 14.05
N PRO A 185 1.71 -17.33 13.12
CA PRO A 185 2.86 -16.51 12.72
C PRO A 185 2.40 -15.23 12.03
N THR A 186 1.48 -15.35 11.07
CA THR A 186 0.90 -14.20 10.35
C THR A 186 -0.01 -13.36 11.24
N LEU A 187 -0.67 -13.96 12.23
CA LEU A 187 -1.45 -13.23 13.22
C LEU A 187 -0.52 -12.39 14.12
N LEU A 188 0.58 -12.96 14.60
CA LEU A 188 1.57 -12.24 15.40
C LEU A 188 2.15 -11.07 14.60
N VAL A 189 2.55 -11.28 13.34
CA VAL A 189 3.00 -10.19 12.46
C VAL A 189 1.94 -9.09 12.37
N THR A 190 0.67 -9.47 12.19
CA THR A 190 -0.44 -8.50 12.14
C THR A 190 -0.52 -7.68 13.42
N LEU A 191 -0.47 -8.34 14.58
CA LEU A 191 -0.56 -7.69 15.89
C LEU A 191 0.64 -6.77 16.15
N LEU A 192 1.85 -7.20 15.82
CA LEU A 192 3.06 -6.39 15.98
C LEU A 192 3.03 -5.15 15.07
N CYS A 193 2.62 -5.30 13.81
CA CYS A 193 2.48 -4.15 12.91
C CYS A 193 1.36 -3.20 13.37
N LEU A 194 0.20 -3.72 13.80
CA LEU A 194 -0.86 -2.87 14.37
C LEU A 194 -0.39 -2.17 15.65
N GLY A 195 0.35 -2.86 16.52
CA GLY A 195 0.99 -2.26 17.70
C GLY A 195 1.91 -1.10 17.33
N GLY A 196 2.85 -1.32 16.40
CA GLY A 196 3.72 -0.27 15.85
C GLY A 196 2.95 0.91 15.26
N LEU A 197 1.87 0.63 14.54
CA LEU A 197 0.99 1.65 13.97
C LEU A 197 0.29 2.48 15.05
N LEU A 198 -0.20 1.85 16.11
CA LEU A 198 -0.85 2.53 17.26
C LEU A 198 0.14 3.40 18.03
N VAL A 199 1.32 2.89 18.37
CA VAL A 199 2.32 3.65 19.14
C VAL A 199 2.94 4.81 18.37
N SER A 200 2.74 4.86 17.04
CA SER A 200 3.18 5.97 16.20
C SER A 200 2.36 7.26 16.38
N PHE A 201 1.11 7.14 16.85
CA PHE A 201 0.13 8.23 16.90
C PHE A 201 0.07 9.03 15.57
N SER A 202 0.19 8.33 14.44
CA SER A 202 0.05 8.94 13.11
C SER A 202 -1.42 8.90 12.68
N ARG A 203 -2.06 10.08 12.64
CA ARG A 203 -3.45 10.23 12.19
C ARG A 203 -3.67 9.70 10.78
N GLY A 204 -2.75 10.00 9.86
CA GLY A 204 -2.78 9.48 8.50
C GLY A 204 -2.68 7.96 8.45
N ALA A 205 -1.91 7.34 9.36
CA ALA A 205 -1.81 5.89 9.46
C ALA A 205 -3.12 5.25 9.93
N TYR A 206 -3.85 5.88 10.85
CA TYR A 206 -5.16 5.42 11.29
C TYR A 206 -6.20 5.48 10.17
N LEU A 207 -6.25 6.59 9.42
CA LEU A 207 -7.12 6.72 8.24
C LEU A 207 -6.79 5.67 7.18
N GLY A 208 -5.50 5.47 6.90
CA GLY A 208 -5.03 4.43 6.00
C GLY A 208 -5.39 3.02 6.48
N ALA A 209 -5.25 2.74 7.77
CA ALA A 209 -5.63 1.45 8.36
C ALA A 209 -7.14 1.21 8.26
N ALA A 210 -7.97 2.21 8.50
CA ALA A 210 -9.42 2.10 8.32
C ALA A 210 -9.77 1.76 6.86
N ALA A 211 -9.20 2.47 5.89
CA ALA A 211 -9.40 2.21 4.47
C ALA A 211 -8.93 0.80 4.05
N ALA A 212 -7.76 0.36 4.53
CA ALA A 212 -7.28 -1.00 4.30
C ALA A 212 -8.22 -2.06 4.92
N GLY A 213 -8.75 -1.79 6.12
CA GLY A 213 -9.74 -2.65 6.79
C GLY A 213 -11.02 -2.85 5.96
N VAL A 214 -11.55 -1.77 5.36
CA VAL A 214 -12.70 -1.85 4.43
C VAL A 214 -12.38 -2.76 3.24
N VAL A 215 -11.21 -2.61 2.62
CA VAL A 215 -10.81 -3.47 1.50
C VAL A 215 -10.68 -4.94 1.91
N LEU A 216 -10.13 -5.22 3.11
CA LEU A 216 -10.05 -6.58 3.64
C LEU A 216 -11.44 -7.17 3.84
N MET A 217 -12.38 -6.42 4.42
CA MET A 217 -13.77 -6.86 4.61
C MET A 217 -14.44 -7.23 3.29
N LEU A 218 -14.30 -6.39 2.26
CA LEU A 218 -14.86 -6.62 0.93
C LEU A 218 -14.18 -7.80 0.20
N GLY A 219 -12.86 -7.86 0.21
CA GLY A 219 -12.06 -8.85 -0.52
C GLY A 219 -12.16 -10.26 0.06
N VAL A 220 -12.35 -10.37 1.38
CA VAL A 220 -12.57 -11.65 2.05
C VAL A 220 -14.02 -12.13 1.86
N GLY A 221 -15.00 -11.24 1.86
CA GLY A 221 -16.43 -11.58 1.81
C GLY A 221 -17.00 -11.99 0.44
N SER A 222 -16.38 -11.58 -0.69
CA SER A 222 -17.04 -11.63 -2.02
C SER A 222 -17.28 -13.01 -2.65
N ARG A 223 -16.85 -14.13 -2.03
CA ARG A 223 -17.12 -15.48 -2.55
C ARG A 223 -17.86 -16.43 -1.62
N GLU A 224 -18.30 -15.97 -0.44
CA GLU A 224 -19.21 -16.78 0.39
C GLU A 224 -20.61 -16.90 -0.22
N SER A 225 -21.00 -16.00 -1.14
CA SER A 225 -22.28 -16.03 -1.85
C SER A 225 -22.26 -16.84 -3.17
N GLY A 226 -21.09 -17.04 -3.78
CA GLY A 226 -20.95 -17.67 -5.11
C GLY A 226 -20.91 -19.20 -5.13
N VAL A 227 -20.63 -19.84 -3.99
CA VAL A 227 -20.65 -21.31 -3.86
C VAL A 227 -22.09 -21.83 -3.65
N ARG A 228 -23.04 -20.94 -3.35
CA ARG A 228 -24.42 -21.32 -2.99
C ARG A 228 -25.38 -21.54 -4.16
N SER A 229 -24.99 -21.26 -5.41
CA SER A 229 -25.91 -21.29 -6.56
C SER A 229 -25.71 -22.42 -7.57
N ARG A 230 -24.73 -23.31 -7.40
CA ARG A 230 -24.43 -24.38 -8.37
C ARG A 230 -24.75 -25.82 -7.94
N GLU A 231 -25.33 -26.04 -6.77
CA GLU A 231 -25.76 -27.37 -6.31
C GLU A 231 -27.27 -27.47 -6.00
N SER A 232 -28.10 -26.58 -6.56
CA SER A 232 -29.56 -26.72 -6.52
C SER A 232 -30.11 -27.07 -7.90
N GLY A 233 -29.74 -28.27 -8.36
CA GLY A 233 -30.28 -28.83 -9.59
C GLY A 233 -29.92 -30.31 -9.67
N VAL A 234 -30.93 -31.15 -9.45
CA VAL A 234 -30.90 -32.62 -9.58
C VAL A 234 -30.35 -33.38 -8.35
N ARG A 235 -31.25 -33.70 -7.42
CA ARG A 235 -31.31 -35.05 -6.85
C ARG A 235 -32.74 -35.41 -6.46
N SER A 236 -33.26 -36.39 -7.19
CA SER A 236 -34.49 -37.12 -6.93
C SER A 236 -34.45 -37.78 -5.55
N ARG A 237 -35.65 -37.90 -4.98
CA ARG A 237 -35.99 -38.53 -3.70
C ARG A 237 -35.39 -39.92 -3.57
N GLU A 238 -34.76 -40.18 -2.42
CA GLU A 238 -34.91 -41.47 -1.73
C GLU A 238 -34.56 -41.30 -0.24
N SER A 239 -35.37 -41.96 0.57
CA SER A 239 -35.43 -41.96 2.03
C SER A 239 -34.21 -42.62 2.67
N GLY A 240 -33.62 -41.97 3.67
CA GLY A 240 -32.59 -42.56 4.52
C GLY A 240 -32.37 -41.70 5.76
N VAL A 241 -32.73 -42.26 6.92
CA VAL A 241 -32.48 -41.72 8.26
C VAL A 241 -30.99 -41.45 8.43
N GLY A 242 -30.63 -40.24 8.83
CA GLY A 242 -29.25 -39.84 9.12
C GLY A 242 -29.21 -38.47 9.76
N SER A 243 -28.98 -38.44 11.07
CA SER A 243 -28.64 -37.27 11.86
C SER A 243 -27.46 -36.52 11.21
N ARG A 244 -27.76 -35.40 10.53
CA ARG A 244 -26.73 -34.51 9.98
C ARG A 244 -26.62 -33.26 10.85
N GLU A 245 -25.49 -33.23 11.55
CA GLU A 245 -24.98 -32.15 12.35
C GLU A 245 -25.08 -30.79 11.63
N SER A 246 -25.57 -29.81 12.40
CA SER A 246 -25.68 -28.39 12.10
C SER A 246 -24.33 -27.65 12.08
N GLY A 247 -23.30 -28.25 11.48
CA GLY A 247 -21.91 -27.77 11.51
C GLY A 247 -21.54 -26.70 10.47
N VAL A 248 -22.32 -26.53 9.41
CA VAL A 248 -21.93 -25.67 8.26
C VAL A 248 -22.32 -24.20 8.48
N GLY A 249 -23.38 -23.92 9.25
CA GLY A 249 -23.84 -22.54 9.54
C GLY A 249 -22.99 -21.77 10.54
N ARG A 250 -22.24 -22.47 11.42
CA ARG A 250 -21.39 -21.86 12.46
C ARG A 250 -20.02 -21.38 11.95
N ARG A 251 -19.50 -22.02 10.89
CA ARG A 251 -18.18 -21.72 10.31
C ARG A 251 -18.12 -20.38 9.58
N ILE A 252 -19.27 -19.94 9.02
CA ILE A 252 -19.42 -18.78 8.13
C ILE A 252 -19.55 -17.46 8.93
N ARG A 253 -20.10 -17.51 10.14
CA ARG A 253 -20.20 -16.31 11.01
C ARG A 253 -18.87 -15.93 11.64
N GLY A 254 -17.99 -16.91 11.88
CA GLY A 254 -16.72 -16.69 12.57
C GLY A 254 -15.69 -15.89 11.77
N GLY A 255 -15.64 -16.06 10.43
CA GLY A 255 -14.69 -15.34 9.56
C GLY A 255 -14.94 -13.84 9.48
N ARG A 256 -16.22 -13.48 9.31
CA ARG A 256 -16.67 -12.09 9.40
C ARG A 256 -16.55 -11.55 10.82
N LEU A 257 -16.88 -12.34 11.84
CA LEU A 257 -16.75 -11.95 13.24
C LEU A 257 -15.29 -11.67 13.64
N ALA A 258 -14.31 -12.46 13.20
CA ALA A 258 -12.90 -12.21 13.49
C ALA A 258 -12.36 -10.95 12.81
N LEU A 259 -12.79 -10.65 11.59
CA LEU A 259 -12.49 -9.37 10.92
C LEU A 259 -13.22 -8.21 11.57
N LEU A 260 -14.46 -8.40 12.02
CA LEU A 260 -15.21 -7.42 12.82
C LEU A 260 -14.62 -7.27 14.24
N ILE A 261 -13.92 -8.27 14.77
CA ILE A 261 -13.18 -8.18 16.03
C ILE A 261 -11.87 -7.46 15.81
N ILE A 262 -11.12 -7.72 14.73
CA ILE A 262 -9.89 -6.97 14.43
C ILE A 262 -10.22 -5.52 14.06
N ALA A 263 -11.18 -5.31 13.16
CA ALA A 263 -11.70 -3.99 12.82
C ALA A 263 -12.36 -3.35 14.06
N GLY A 264 -13.08 -4.11 14.86
CA GLY A 264 -13.70 -3.66 16.11
C GLY A 264 -12.70 -3.31 17.19
N VAL A 265 -11.56 -3.99 17.30
CA VAL A 265 -10.46 -3.66 18.23
C VAL A 265 -9.69 -2.44 17.73
N VAL A 266 -9.52 -2.28 16.41
CA VAL A 266 -8.93 -1.06 15.82
C VAL A 266 -9.88 0.13 15.96
N ILE A 267 -11.19 -0.08 15.76
CA ILE A 267 -12.24 0.94 15.91
C ILE A 267 -12.46 1.26 17.39
N LEU A 268 -12.55 0.28 18.29
CA LEU A 268 -12.64 0.52 19.75
C LEU A 268 -11.35 1.12 20.27
N GLY A 269 -10.18 0.68 19.80
CA GLY A 269 -8.90 1.31 20.14
C GLY A 269 -8.88 2.76 19.70
N GLY A 270 -9.32 3.06 18.47
CA GLY A 270 -9.48 4.41 17.96
C GLY A 270 -10.54 5.23 18.69
N MET A 271 -11.68 4.64 19.06
CA MET A 271 -12.80 5.27 19.77
C MET A 271 -12.48 5.53 21.24
N ALA A 272 -11.85 4.57 21.93
CA ALA A 272 -11.34 4.74 23.29
C ALA A 272 -10.26 5.83 23.32
N MET A 273 -9.44 5.92 22.28
CA MET A 273 -8.46 7.00 22.10
C MET A 273 -9.11 8.37 21.81
N LEU A 274 -10.16 8.42 20.97
CA LEU A 274 -10.99 9.61 20.75
C LEU A 274 -11.69 10.08 22.04
N ALA A 275 -12.10 9.15 22.90
CA ALA A 275 -12.73 9.43 24.19
C ALA A 275 -11.75 9.97 25.25
N MET A 276 -10.43 9.89 25.03
CA MET A 276 -9.41 10.41 25.95
C MET A 276 -9.15 11.92 25.83
N ASN A 277 -9.93 12.65 25.00
CA ASN A 277 -9.84 14.11 24.84
C ASN A 277 -8.42 14.65 24.58
N VAL A 278 -7.61 13.86 23.86
CA VAL A 278 -6.26 14.27 23.46
C VAL A 278 -6.38 15.13 22.19
N GLU A 279 -5.82 16.34 22.19
CA GLU A 279 -5.83 17.27 21.04
C GLU A 279 -5.39 16.60 19.73
N ARG A 280 -4.50 15.61 19.83
CA ARG A 280 -3.99 14.81 18.73
C ARG A 280 -5.05 13.99 17.99
N PHE A 281 -6.22 13.72 18.58
CA PHE A 281 -7.33 13.05 17.90
C PHE A 281 -8.32 14.02 17.25
N ASN A 282 -8.15 15.33 17.46
CA ASN A 282 -8.89 16.33 16.73
C ASN A 282 -8.41 16.35 15.27
N LEU A 283 -9.28 15.92 14.35
CA LEU A 283 -9.00 15.96 12.90
C LEU A 283 -8.83 17.39 12.38
N LEU A 284 -9.27 18.39 13.14
CA LEU A 284 -9.11 19.82 12.86
C LEU A 284 -8.02 20.48 13.73
N GLY A 285 -7.24 19.69 14.48
CA GLY A 285 -6.17 20.21 15.35
C GLY A 285 -5.04 20.92 14.60
N ALA A 286 -4.16 21.59 15.35
CA ALA A 286 -3.12 22.49 14.84
C ALA A 286 -2.26 21.90 13.70
N SER A 287 -1.85 20.63 13.81
CA SER A 287 -1.05 19.98 12.77
C SER A 287 -1.79 19.73 11.45
N SER A 288 -3.12 19.83 11.41
CA SER A 288 -3.91 19.81 10.17
C SER A 288 -3.91 21.17 9.49
N GLY A 289 -3.96 22.25 10.26
CA GLY A 289 -3.84 23.62 9.76
C GLY A 289 -2.48 23.87 9.09
N ILE A 290 -1.39 23.36 9.69
CA ILE A 290 -0.05 23.42 9.11
C ILE A 290 -0.02 22.74 7.73
N ARG A 291 -0.59 21.53 7.60
CA ARG A 291 -0.62 20.82 6.30
C ARG A 291 -1.39 21.60 5.23
N VAL A 292 -2.51 22.25 5.58
CA VAL A 292 -3.27 23.07 4.64
C VAL A 292 -2.42 24.25 4.13
N GLN A 293 -1.68 24.91 5.02
CA GLN A 293 -0.77 25.99 4.63
C GLN A 293 0.37 25.45 3.74
N THR A 294 0.99 24.33 4.10
CA THR A 294 2.01 23.66 3.27
C THR A 294 1.47 23.29 1.89
N TRP A 295 0.21 22.84 1.78
CA TRP A 295 -0.43 22.55 0.50
C TRP A 295 -0.65 23.80 -0.34
N ALA A 296 -1.04 24.92 0.29
CA ALA A 296 -1.16 26.20 -0.39
C ALA A 296 0.20 26.67 -0.94
N SER A 297 1.27 26.59 -0.14
CA SER A 297 2.64 26.87 -0.59
C SER A 297 3.07 25.95 -1.75
N ALA A 298 2.76 24.66 -1.68
CA ALA A 298 3.07 23.70 -2.72
C ALA A 298 2.30 23.96 -4.03
N LEU A 299 1.04 24.42 -3.93
CA LEU A 299 0.24 24.83 -5.08
C LEU A 299 0.78 26.13 -5.71
N ALA A 300 1.22 27.10 -4.91
CA ALA A 300 1.88 28.30 -5.39
C ALA A 300 3.18 27.94 -6.14
N MET A 301 4.01 27.07 -5.55
CA MET A 301 5.21 26.55 -6.21
C MET A 301 4.90 25.82 -7.52
N LEU A 302 3.81 25.04 -7.57
CA LEU A 302 3.40 24.35 -8.80
C LEU A 302 2.85 25.31 -9.86
N ARG A 303 2.22 26.42 -9.45
CA ARG A 303 1.77 27.48 -10.37
C ARG A 303 2.96 28.15 -11.06
N ASP A 304 4.02 28.40 -10.31
CA ASP A 304 5.24 29.04 -10.84
C ASP A 304 6.11 28.03 -11.62
N HIS A 305 6.04 26.75 -11.26
CA HIS A 305 6.79 25.67 -11.89
C HIS A 305 5.87 24.53 -12.37
N PRO A 306 5.08 24.72 -13.46
CA PRO A 306 4.07 23.76 -13.90
C PRO A 306 4.64 22.41 -14.38
N LEU A 307 5.93 22.36 -14.71
CA LEU A 307 6.64 21.12 -15.08
C LEU A 307 7.32 20.43 -13.89
N GLY A 308 7.14 20.96 -12.69
CA GLY A 308 7.82 20.56 -11.46
C GLY A 308 9.07 21.41 -11.19
N VAL A 309 9.55 21.32 -9.96
CA VAL A 309 10.80 21.91 -9.47
C VAL A 309 11.97 20.92 -9.49
N GLY A 310 11.68 19.62 -9.60
CA GLY A 310 12.66 18.55 -9.72
C GLY A 310 12.87 17.73 -8.44
N LEU A 311 13.65 16.66 -8.59
CA LEU A 311 13.95 15.72 -7.51
C LEU A 311 14.75 16.40 -6.39
N ASP A 312 14.34 16.17 -5.14
CA ASP A 312 14.97 16.67 -3.90
C ASP A 312 15.10 18.21 -3.82
N GLN A 313 14.13 18.94 -4.42
CA GLN A 313 14.15 20.41 -4.46
C GLN A 313 13.12 21.09 -3.54
N PHE A 314 12.05 20.40 -3.12
CA PHE A 314 10.96 21.01 -2.36
C PHE A 314 11.45 21.74 -1.10
N GLY A 315 12.15 21.05 -0.20
CA GLY A 315 12.60 21.65 1.07
C GLY A 315 13.59 22.80 0.91
N ARG A 316 14.24 22.92 -0.25
CA ARG A 316 15.14 24.04 -0.57
C ARG A 316 14.36 25.29 -0.99
N LEU A 317 13.31 25.11 -1.78
CA LEU A 317 12.50 26.21 -2.30
C LEU A 317 11.40 26.61 -1.31
N TYR A 318 10.96 25.68 -0.46
CA TYR A 318 9.85 25.88 0.48
C TYR A 318 9.96 27.15 1.34
N PRO A 319 11.13 27.57 1.87
CA PRO A 319 11.25 28.81 2.62
C PRO A 319 10.83 30.09 1.85
N GLN A 320 10.80 30.05 0.52
CA GLN A 320 10.34 31.18 -0.31
C GLN A 320 8.82 31.22 -0.45
N TYR A 321 8.14 30.08 -0.22
CA TYR A 321 6.70 29.90 -0.39
C TYR A 321 5.95 29.69 0.93
N ILE A 322 6.67 29.50 2.04
CA ILE A 322 6.07 29.24 3.35
C ILE A 322 5.22 30.43 3.81
N ASP A 323 4.11 30.12 4.49
CA ASP A 323 3.31 31.14 5.17
C ASP A 323 4.19 31.93 6.17
N PRO A 324 4.18 33.28 6.16
CA PRO A 324 4.96 34.09 7.09
C PRO A 324 4.75 33.73 8.58
N ALA A 325 3.55 33.26 8.95
CA ALA A 325 3.25 32.84 10.31
C ALA A 325 4.02 31.56 10.73
N LEU A 326 4.46 30.74 9.77
CA LEU A 326 5.21 29.50 10.02
C LEU A 326 6.72 29.66 9.81
N ALA A 327 7.17 30.75 9.17
CA ALA A 327 8.59 30.98 8.84
C ALA A 327 9.51 30.98 10.09
N GLY A 328 9.00 31.41 11.24
CA GLY A 328 9.74 31.41 12.52
C GLY A 328 9.72 30.08 13.28
N THR A 329 9.14 29.02 12.71
CA THR A 329 8.99 27.71 13.36
C THR A 329 9.85 26.65 12.68
N ASN A 330 9.90 25.44 13.26
CA ASN A 330 10.58 24.31 12.63
C ASN A 330 9.99 23.89 11.28
N GLU A 331 8.77 24.34 10.95
CA GLU A 331 8.10 24.06 9.67
C GLU A 331 8.87 24.62 8.46
N ILE A 332 9.74 25.61 8.64
CA ILE A 332 10.62 26.11 7.57
C ILE A 332 11.49 25.02 6.94
N ASN A 333 11.78 23.95 7.68
CA ASN A 333 12.60 22.82 7.23
C ASN A 333 11.78 21.68 6.60
N THR A 334 10.50 21.91 6.30
CA THR A 334 9.63 20.87 5.72
C THR A 334 10.14 20.41 4.36
N ALA A 335 10.47 19.12 4.28
CA ALA A 335 11.15 18.53 3.13
C ALA A 335 10.21 18.09 1.98
N HIS A 336 8.90 18.03 2.23
CA HIS A 336 7.91 17.57 1.24
C HIS A 336 6.51 18.11 1.56
N PRO A 337 5.59 18.19 0.58
CA PRO A 337 4.30 18.87 0.75
C PRO A 337 3.25 18.09 1.55
N HIS A 338 3.59 16.93 2.13
CA HIS A 338 2.64 16.04 2.81
C HIS A 338 1.36 15.70 2.00
N ASN A 339 1.48 15.61 0.67
CA ASN A 339 0.40 15.17 -0.20
C ASN A 339 0.99 14.49 -1.44
N LEU A 340 0.64 13.24 -1.65
CA LEU A 340 1.13 12.39 -2.73
C LEU A 340 1.09 13.08 -4.11
N LEU A 341 -0.03 13.72 -4.46
CA LEU A 341 -0.19 14.30 -5.79
C LEU A 341 0.70 15.53 -5.96
N LEU A 342 0.74 16.41 -4.96
CA LEU A 342 1.61 17.59 -4.98
C LEU A 342 3.09 17.19 -4.98
N ASP A 343 3.45 16.16 -4.21
CA ASP A 343 4.83 15.66 -4.11
C ASP A 343 5.31 15.10 -5.46
N ILE A 344 4.50 14.27 -6.13
CA ILE A 344 4.81 13.78 -7.48
C ILE A 344 4.86 14.93 -8.49
N ALA A 345 3.88 15.84 -8.47
CA ALA A 345 3.80 16.95 -9.42
C ALA A 345 5.03 17.85 -9.33
N LEU A 346 5.46 18.19 -8.12
CA LEU A 346 6.63 19.04 -7.90
C LEU A 346 7.94 18.32 -8.23
N ARG A 347 8.05 17.02 -7.95
CA ARG A 347 9.31 16.27 -8.17
C ARG A 347 9.51 15.80 -9.61
N MET A 348 8.44 15.38 -10.29
CA MET A 348 8.50 14.70 -11.60
C MET A 348 7.57 15.31 -12.65
N GLY A 349 6.83 16.37 -12.32
CA GLY A 349 5.94 17.05 -13.24
C GLY A 349 4.70 16.25 -13.65
N PRO A 350 3.97 16.73 -14.68
CA PRO A 350 2.79 16.04 -15.22
C PRO A 350 3.09 14.62 -15.73
N LEU A 351 4.30 14.38 -16.24
CA LEU A 351 4.74 13.04 -16.68
C LEU A 351 4.74 12.06 -15.51
N GLY A 352 5.20 12.49 -14.34
CA GLY A 352 5.17 11.68 -13.12
C GLY A 352 3.75 11.31 -12.70
N LEU A 353 2.83 12.27 -12.71
CA LEU A 353 1.41 12.02 -12.37
C LEU A 353 0.77 11.01 -13.32
N ILE A 354 0.99 11.16 -14.63
CA ILE A 354 0.45 10.25 -15.65
C ILE A 354 1.02 8.84 -15.46
N ALA A 355 2.35 8.73 -15.34
CA ALA A 355 3.01 7.44 -15.14
C ALA A 355 2.49 6.73 -13.88
N PHE A 356 2.44 7.46 -12.77
CA PHE A 356 2.04 6.92 -11.48
C PHE A 356 0.57 6.50 -11.48
N GLY A 357 -0.34 7.34 -12.00
CA GLY A 357 -1.75 7.00 -12.15
C GLY A 357 -1.97 5.77 -13.04
N TRP A 358 -1.22 5.65 -14.13
CA TRP A 358 -1.30 4.48 -15.01
C TRP A 358 -0.81 3.20 -14.30
N LEU A 359 0.31 3.28 -13.56
CA LEU A 359 0.81 2.16 -12.76
C LEU A 359 -0.24 1.70 -11.72
N LEU A 360 -0.92 2.63 -11.04
CA LEU A 360 -2.02 2.30 -10.12
C LEU A 360 -3.19 1.63 -10.83
N VAL A 361 -3.61 2.12 -12.00
CA VAL A 361 -4.67 1.47 -12.79
C VAL A 361 -4.31 0.03 -13.14
N ILE A 362 -3.07 -0.21 -13.57
CA ILE A 362 -2.57 -1.56 -13.87
C ILE A 362 -2.58 -2.43 -12.63
N PHE A 363 -2.08 -1.90 -11.50
CA PHE A 363 -2.09 -2.59 -10.22
C PHE A 363 -3.50 -3.03 -9.84
N TYR A 364 -4.43 -2.09 -9.70
CA TYR A 364 -5.79 -2.40 -9.23
C TYR A 364 -6.52 -3.35 -10.17
N ARG A 365 -6.49 -3.10 -11.49
CA ARG A 365 -7.16 -3.98 -12.47
C ARG A 365 -6.69 -5.42 -12.37
N ARG A 366 -5.37 -5.63 -12.29
CA ARG A 366 -4.81 -6.98 -12.24
C ARG A 366 -4.98 -7.64 -10.89
N MET A 367 -4.81 -6.89 -9.81
CA MET A 367 -4.90 -7.43 -8.46
C MET A 367 -6.34 -7.79 -8.10
N ILE A 368 -7.34 -6.99 -8.52
CA ILE A 368 -8.76 -7.33 -8.40
C ILE A 368 -9.08 -8.60 -9.20
N ALA A 369 -8.63 -8.67 -10.45
CA ALA A 369 -8.84 -9.86 -11.29
C ALA A 369 -8.24 -11.13 -10.67
N ARG A 370 -7.01 -11.06 -10.12
CA ARG A 370 -6.35 -12.19 -9.46
C ARG A 370 -6.98 -12.55 -8.12
N ALA A 371 -7.36 -11.57 -7.30
CA ALA A 371 -8.05 -11.79 -6.03
C ALA A 371 -9.43 -12.43 -6.23
N GLY A 372 -10.05 -12.20 -7.39
CA GLY A 372 -11.31 -12.82 -7.81
C GLY A 372 -11.19 -14.26 -8.27
N GLN A 373 -9.98 -14.81 -8.47
CA GLN A 373 -9.76 -16.19 -8.92
C GLN A 373 -9.26 -17.08 -7.77
N PRO A 374 -9.60 -18.39 -7.76
CA PRO A 374 -9.00 -19.35 -6.84
C PRO A 374 -7.48 -19.41 -7.07
N SER A 375 -6.70 -19.10 -6.05
CA SER A 375 -5.23 -19.10 -6.13
C SER A 375 -4.63 -19.32 -4.74
N PRO A 376 -3.52 -20.07 -4.61
CA PRO A 376 -2.77 -20.15 -3.36
C PRO A 376 -2.21 -18.79 -2.92
N MET A 377 -2.19 -17.80 -3.81
CA MET A 377 -1.71 -16.44 -3.55
C MET A 377 -2.82 -15.43 -3.30
N ARG A 378 -4.09 -15.86 -3.30
CA ARG A 378 -5.25 -14.97 -3.14
C ARG A 378 -5.15 -14.07 -1.91
N ALA A 379 -4.71 -14.63 -0.77
CA ALA A 379 -4.53 -13.86 0.47
C ALA A 379 -3.55 -12.69 0.30
N VAL A 380 -2.42 -12.94 -0.36
CA VAL A 380 -1.42 -11.90 -0.66
C VAL A 380 -1.99 -10.87 -1.63
N TYR A 381 -2.79 -11.27 -2.61
CA TYR A 381 -3.41 -10.32 -3.53
C TYR A 381 -4.44 -9.39 -2.84
N VAL A 382 -5.32 -9.95 -2.01
CA VAL A 382 -6.28 -9.18 -1.21
C VAL A 382 -5.56 -8.26 -0.22
N GLY A 383 -4.54 -8.80 0.45
CA GLY A 383 -3.69 -8.05 1.36
C GLY A 383 -2.97 -6.88 0.69
N ALA A 384 -2.40 -7.10 -0.50
CA ALA A 384 -1.73 -6.05 -1.26
C ALA A 384 -2.71 -4.98 -1.77
N LEU A 385 -3.93 -5.34 -2.16
CA LEU A 385 -4.99 -4.36 -2.48
C LEU A 385 -5.31 -3.48 -1.26
N ALA A 386 -5.46 -4.09 -0.09
CA ALA A 386 -5.72 -3.37 1.15
C ALA A 386 -4.55 -2.46 1.54
N ALA A 387 -3.32 -2.97 1.47
CA ALA A 387 -2.10 -2.23 1.77
C ALA A 387 -1.90 -1.04 0.83
N MET A 388 -2.06 -1.22 -0.49
CA MET A 388 -1.96 -0.13 -1.46
C MET A 388 -3.04 0.95 -1.20
N THR A 389 -4.27 0.53 -0.93
CA THR A 389 -5.38 1.47 -0.67
C THR A 389 -5.16 2.26 0.61
N GLY A 390 -4.78 1.59 1.69
CA GLY A 390 -4.46 2.27 2.96
C GLY A 390 -3.25 3.19 2.83
N ALA A 391 -2.22 2.77 2.10
CA ALA A 391 -1.06 3.60 1.82
C ALA A 391 -1.44 4.85 1.02
N LEU A 392 -2.27 4.73 -0.03
CA LEU A 392 -2.72 5.87 -0.83
C LEU A 392 -3.52 6.88 0.02
N VAL A 393 -4.45 6.40 0.86
CA VAL A 393 -5.22 7.26 1.77
C VAL A 393 -4.31 7.99 2.75
N HIS A 394 -3.34 7.30 3.37
CA HIS A 394 -2.34 7.94 4.22
C HIS A 394 -1.50 8.96 3.42
N GLY A 395 -1.10 8.59 2.20
CA GLY A 395 -0.32 9.42 1.29
C GLY A 395 -1.01 10.72 0.84
N LEU A 396 -2.33 10.82 0.93
CA LEU A 396 -3.03 12.08 0.66
C LEU A 396 -2.77 13.14 1.74
N VAL A 397 -2.32 12.72 2.92
CA VAL A 397 -2.04 13.59 4.07
C VAL A 397 -0.62 13.42 4.62
N ASP A 398 0.25 12.69 3.93
CA ASP A 398 1.66 12.53 4.30
C ASP A 398 2.51 12.05 3.10
N SER A 399 3.71 11.55 3.35
CA SER A 399 4.56 10.88 2.36
C SER A 399 3.97 9.55 1.88
N PHE A 400 4.06 9.27 0.58
CA PHE A 400 3.66 7.96 0.02
C PHE A 400 4.81 7.18 -0.64
N TYR A 401 5.57 7.84 -1.52
CA TYR A 401 6.53 7.19 -2.40
C TYR A 401 7.98 7.56 -2.09
N PHE A 402 8.27 8.83 -1.84
CA PHE A 402 9.63 9.36 -1.92
C PHE A 402 10.50 9.10 -0.67
N TRP A 403 10.40 7.89 -0.14
CA TRP A 403 11.30 7.31 0.86
C TRP A 403 11.70 5.92 0.36
N PRO A 404 12.97 5.49 0.50
CA PRO A 404 13.44 4.25 -0.11
C PRO A 404 12.58 3.04 0.25
N ASP A 405 12.33 2.79 1.53
CA ASP A 405 11.51 1.66 2.00
C ASP A 405 10.08 1.67 1.43
N LEU A 406 9.47 2.85 1.30
CA LEU A 406 8.13 3.01 0.71
C LEU A 406 8.14 2.77 -0.80
N ALA A 407 9.17 3.25 -1.51
CA ALA A 407 9.37 2.99 -2.93
C ALA A 407 9.55 1.49 -3.20
N PHE A 408 10.42 0.81 -2.44
CA PHE A 408 10.62 -0.63 -2.54
C PHE A 408 9.33 -1.41 -2.25
N ALA A 409 8.54 -1.00 -1.24
CA ALA A 409 7.24 -1.62 -0.96
C ALA A 409 6.23 -1.41 -2.11
N PHE A 410 6.18 -0.21 -2.71
CA PHE A 410 5.35 0.06 -3.88
C PHE A 410 5.72 -0.85 -5.06
N TRP A 411 7.02 -0.99 -5.34
CA TRP A 411 7.51 -1.84 -6.42
C TRP A 411 7.40 -3.33 -6.13
N LEU A 412 7.43 -3.75 -4.87
CA LEU A 412 7.06 -5.12 -4.46
C LEU A 412 5.61 -5.43 -4.84
N PHE A 413 4.68 -4.52 -4.54
CA PHE A 413 3.27 -4.66 -4.89
C PHE A 413 3.01 -4.60 -6.39
N LEU A 414 3.69 -3.70 -7.13
CA LEU A 414 3.64 -3.73 -8.58
C LEU A 414 4.21 -5.04 -9.12
N GLY A 415 5.35 -5.52 -8.62
CA GLY A 415 5.94 -6.80 -9.00
C GLY A 415 4.94 -7.96 -8.93
N LEU A 416 4.16 -8.04 -7.84
CA LEU A 416 3.05 -9.00 -7.70
C LEU A 416 1.98 -8.82 -8.79
N ALA A 417 1.64 -7.58 -9.14
CA ALA A 417 0.69 -7.26 -10.20
C ALA A 417 1.24 -7.58 -11.61
N LEU A 418 2.56 -7.47 -11.83
CA LEU A 418 3.19 -7.65 -13.13
C LEU A 418 3.55 -9.10 -13.41
N TRP A 419 3.82 -9.87 -12.37
CA TRP A 419 4.16 -11.29 -12.43
C TRP A 419 3.12 -12.14 -13.20
N ARG A 420 3.61 -13.01 -14.09
CA ARG A 420 2.77 -13.98 -14.79
C ARG A 420 3.07 -15.37 -14.27
N VAL A 421 2.03 -16.09 -13.86
CA VAL A 421 2.14 -17.54 -13.70
C VAL A 421 2.34 -18.09 -15.12
N ALA A 422 3.47 -18.74 -15.37
CA ALA A 422 3.59 -19.57 -16.56
C ALA A 422 2.53 -20.68 -16.41
N GLU A 423 1.60 -20.73 -17.37
CA GLU A 423 0.60 -21.80 -17.42
C GLU A 423 1.27 -23.15 -17.74
#